data_AF-A0A3E0DV71-F1
#
_entry.id   AF-A0A3E0DV71-F1
#
_cell.length_a   1.000
_cell.length_b   1.000
_cell.length_c   1.000
_cell.angle_alpha   90.00
_cell.angle_beta   90.00
_cell.angle_gamma   90.00
#
_symmetry.space_group_name_H-M   'P 1'
#
loop_
_entity.id
_entity.type
_entity.pdbx_description
1 polymer ?
#
loop_
_entity_poly.entity_id
_entity_poly.type
_entity_poly.pdbx_seq_one_letter_code
_entity_poly.pdbx_strand_id
1 'polypeptide(L)'
;MNKDLKKKGEELEQSLAKQMELFKAESEGWLKIGGIILAGGLIALVIIKSRSKRKDRKTEEVMKVLEKEGLLTKDIEKKLTEGSKSSFWPSMGQRLLILGLGFAKDKFLPNLFASQPEDAKVEEEN
;
A
#
# COMPACT_ATOMS: atom_id res chain seq x y z
N MET A 1 -42.38 27.71 -16.06
CA MET A 1 -41.65 26.65 -16.80
C MET A 1 -40.19 26.99 -17.06
N ASN A 2 -39.83 28.03 -17.84
CA ASN A 2 -38.40 28.34 -18.08
C ASN A 2 -37.65 28.92 -16.85
N LYS A 3 -38.34 29.71 -15.99
CA LYS A 3 -37.73 30.28 -14.78
C LYS A 3 -37.43 29.24 -13.71
N ASP A 4 -38.31 28.27 -13.51
CA ASP A 4 -38.15 27.21 -12.51
C ASP A 4 -37.03 26.24 -12.87
N LEU A 5 -36.86 25.97 -14.17
CA LEU A 5 -35.77 25.13 -14.68
C LEU A 5 -34.41 25.82 -14.55
N LYS A 6 -34.33 27.13 -14.82
CA LYS A 6 -33.11 27.91 -14.59
C LYS A 6 -32.73 27.94 -13.11
N LYS A 7 -33.71 28.16 -12.24
CA LYS A 7 -33.50 28.19 -10.79
C LYS A 7 -33.01 26.84 -10.25
N LYS A 8 -33.58 25.74 -10.74
CA LYS A 8 -33.08 24.39 -10.45
C LYS A 8 -31.68 24.14 -11.00
N GLY A 9 -31.36 24.65 -12.19
CA GLY A 9 -30.00 24.58 -12.75
C GLY A 9 -28.98 25.32 -11.88
N GLU A 10 -29.28 26.55 -11.46
CA GLU A 10 -28.44 27.36 -10.58
C GLU A 10 -28.27 26.71 -9.19
N GLU A 11 -29.36 26.16 -8.62
CA GLU A 11 -29.30 25.42 -7.35
C GLU A 11 -28.46 24.14 -7.48
N LEU A 12 -28.54 23.43 -8.61
CA LEU A 12 -27.71 22.25 -8.88
C LEU A 12 -26.23 22.64 -8.97
N GLU A 13 -25.89 23.66 -9.75
CA GLU A 13 -24.51 24.15 -9.90
C GLU A 13 -23.94 24.60 -8.55
N GLN A 14 -24.74 25.29 -7.75
CA GLN A 14 -24.34 25.74 -6.42
C GLN A 14 -24.15 24.57 -5.44
N SER A 15 -24.96 23.52 -5.55
CA SER A 15 -24.77 22.28 -4.76
C SER A 15 -23.49 21.54 -5.17
N LEU A 16 -23.21 21.49 -6.48
CA LEU A 16 -22.05 20.80 -7.04
C LEU A 16 -20.76 21.54 -6.67
N ALA A 17 -20.78 22.87 -6.73
CA ALA A 17 -19.69 23.72 -6.27
C ALA A 17 -19.37 23.48 -4.78
N LYS A 18 -20.40 23.43 -3.91
CA LYS A 18 -20.22 23.12 -2.49
C LYS A 18 -19.66 21.72 -2.25
N GLN A 19 -20.15 20.71 -2.97
CA GLN A 19 -19.64 19.35 -2.85
C GLN A 19 -18.17 19.25 -3.30
N MET A 20 -17.80 19.98 -4.35
CA MET A 20 -16.44 20.01 -4.87
C MET A 20 -15.47 20.80 -3.96
N GLU A 21 -15.96 21.86 -3.32
CA GLU A 21 -15.21 22.65 -2.33
C GLU A 21 -14.95 21.83 -1.05
N LEU A 22 -15.96 21.13 -0.53
CA LEU A 22 -15.82 20.19 0.58
C LEU A 22 -14.86 19.05 0.23
N PHE A 23 -14.99 18.47 -0.98
CA PHE A 23 -14.07 17.45 -1.44
C PHE A 23 -12.64 17.96 -1.54
N LYS A 24 -12.42 19.19 -2.03
CA LYS A 24 -11.08 19.81 -2.06
C LYS A 24 -10.52 20.02 -0.65
N ALA A 25 -11.34 20.52 0.29
CA ALA A 25 -10.95 20.73 1.67
C ALA A 25 -10.58 19.41 2.38
N GLU A 26 -11.36 18.34 2.17
CA GLU A 26 -11.06 17.01 2.70
C GLU A 26 -9.90 16.32 1.94
N SER A 27 -9.70 16.66 0.66
CA SER A 27 -8.66 16.05 -0.17
C SER A 27 -7.26 16.41 0.28
N GLU A 28 -7.03 17.55 0.94
CA GLU A 28 -5.67 17.93 1.38
C GLU A 28 -5.05 16.93 2.35
N GLY A 29 -5.86 16.33 3.23
CA GLY A 29 -5.44 15.24 4.12
C GLY A 29 -5.26 13.92 3.37
N TRP A 30 -6.23 13.57 2.53
CA TRP A 30 -6.22 12.33 1.75
C TRP A 30 -5.17 12.29 0.65
N LEU A 31 -4.75 13.43 0.10
CA LEU A 31 -3.68 13.49 -0.90
C LEU A 31 -2.33 13.12 -0.28
N LYS A 32 -2.06 13.59 0.94
CA LYS A 32 -0.82 13.29 1.66
C LYS A 32 -0.75 11.82 2.04
N ILE A 33 -1.83 11.30 2.62
CA ILE A 33 -1.94 9.89 3.04
C ILE A 33 -1.96 8.96 1.81
N GLY A 34 -2.76 9.30 0.80
CA GLY A 34 -2.85 8.60 -0.47
C GLY A 34 -1.51 8.61 -1.23
N GLY A 35 -0.78 9.72 -1.18
CA GLY A 35 0.56 9.83 -1.76
C GLY A 35 1.58 8.91 -1.08
N ILE A 36 1.57 8.82 0.25
CA ILE A 36 2.45 7.90 1.00
C ILE A 36 2.13 6.44 0.69
N ILE A 37 0.85 6.06 0.67
CA ILE A 37 0.41 4.70 0.36
C ILE A 37 0.80 4.33 -1.08
N LEU A 38 0.55 5.23 -2.05
CA LEU A 38 0.89 5.01 -3.45
C LEU A 38 2.41 4.84 -3.63
N ALA A 39 3.21 5.74 -3.03
CA ALA A 39 4.67 5.65 -3.08
C ALA A 39 5.18 4.35 -2.45
N GLY A 40 4.66 3.98 -1.28
CA GLY A 40 4.98 2.71 -0.62
C GLY A 40 4.62 1.49 -1.46
N GLY A 41 3.45 1.51 -2.11
CA GLY A 41 2.99 0.46 -3.03
C GLY A 41 3.91 0.31 -4.25
N LEU A 42 4.32 1.43 -4.86
CA LEU A 42 5.26 1.41 -5.99
C LEU A 42 6.63 0.85 -5.60
N ILE A 43 7.16 1.25 -4.44
CA ILE A 43 8.43 0.73 -3.91
C ILE A 43 8.33 -0.79 -3.68
N ALA A 44 7.27 -1.25 -3.02
CA ALA A 44 7.05 -2.68 -2.79
C ALA A 44 6.95 -3.48 -4.10
N LEU A 45 6.23 -2.95 -5.09
CA LEU A 45 6.07 -3.58 -6.40
C LEU A 45 7.40 -3.71 -7.16
N VAL A 46 8.25 -2.69 -7.11
CA VAL A 46 9.60 -2.73 -7.71
C VAL A 46 10.46 -3.81 -7.05
N ILE A 47 10.44 -3.89 -5.71
CA ILE A 47 11.21 -4.90 -4.96
C ILE A 47 10.76 -6.31 -5.35
N ILE A 48 9.45 -6.58 -5.36
CA ILE A 48 8.90 -7.90 -5.70
C ILE A 48 9.24 -8.27 -7.15
N LYS A 49 9.03 -7.35 -8.09
CA LYS A 49 9.32 -7.56 -9.52
C LYS A 49 10.81 -7.84 -9.77
N SER A 50 11.70 -7.12 -9.08
CA SER A 50 13.15 -7.34 -9.16
C SER A 50 13.55 -8.69 -8.59
N ARG A 51 12.95 -9.11 -7.46
CA ARG A 51 13.22 -10.41 -6.84
C ARG A 51 12.78 -11.58 -7.72
N SER A 52 11.62 -11.48 -8.39
CA SER A 52 11.14 -12.52 -9.32
C SER A 52 12.12 -12.72 -10.47
N LYS A 53 12.56 -11.62 -11.13
CA LYS A 53 13.53 -11.69 -12.23
C LYS A 53 14.84 -12.37 -11.86
N ARG A 54 15.33 -12.18 -10.63
CA ARG A 54 16.55 -12.86 -10.15
C ARG A 54 16.34 -14.35 -9.93
N LYS A 55 15.14 -14.76 -9.49
CA LYS A 55 14.82 -16.18 -9.30
C LYS A 55 14.80 -16.90 -10.64
N ASP A 56 14.13 -16.32 -11.64
CA ASP A 56 14.02 -16.92 -12.98
C ASP A 56 15.38 -17.09 -13.65
N ARG A 57 16.27 -16.08 -13.56
CA ARG A 57 17.65 -16.18 -14.08
C ARG A 57 18.47 -17.31 -13.46
N LYS A 58 18.37 -17.49 -12.15
CA LYS A 58 19.10 -18.57 -11.45
C LYS A 58 18.58 -19.94 -11.85
N THR A 59 17.27 -20.08 -12.02
CA THR A 59 16.68 -21.33 -12.49
C THR A 59 17.11 -21.64 -13.93
N GLU A 60 17.16 -20.64 -14.81
CA GLU A 60 17.67 -20.79 -16.18
C GLU A 60 19.16 -21.16 -16.24
N GLU A 61 20.00 -20.56 -15.39
CA GLU A 61 21.43 -20.90 -15.31
C GLU A 61 21.64 -22.35 -14.87
N VAL A 62 20.89 -22.80 -13.86
CA VAL A 62 20.95 -24.17 -13.36
C VAL A 62 20.47 -25.18 -14.42
N MET A 63 19.38 -24.87 -15.12
CA MET A 63 18.90 -25.69 -16.26
C MET A 63 19.98 -25.83 -17.34
N LYS A 64 20.63 -24.73 -17.73
CA LYS A 64 21.69 -24.74 -18.77
C LYS A 64 22.92 -25.56 -18.38
N VAL A 65 23.28 -25.57 -17.09
CA VAL A 65 24.40 -26.40 -16.59
C VAL A 65 24.01 -27.88 -16.60
N LEU A 66 22.81 -28.22 -16.13
CA LEU A 66 22.28 -29.59 -16.15
C LEU A 66 22.14 -30.16 -17.57
N GLU A 67 21.76 -29.33 -18.56
CA GLU A 67 21.72 -29.72 -19.97
C GLU A 67 23.12 -30.02 -20.52
N LYS A 68 24.10 -29.17 -20.22
CA LYS A 68 25.49 -29.36 -20.66
C LYS A 68 26.13 -30.62 -20.09
N GLU A 69 25.73 -31.02 -18.88
CA GLU A 69 26.22 -32.22 -18.21
C GLU A 69 25.38 -33.47 -18.54
N GLY A 70 24.32 -33.34 -19.34
CA GLY A 70 23.43 -34.45 -19.70
C GLY A 70 22.58 -34.98 -18.54
N LEU A 71 22.49 -34.22 -17.45
CA LEU A 71 21.76 -34.58 -16.22
C LEU A 71 20.33 -34.03 -16.19
N LEU A 72 19.95 -33.23 -17.18
CA LEU A 72 18.60 -32.67 -17.26
C LEU A 72 17.56 -33.76 -17.55
N THR A 73 16.86 -34.20 -16.51
CA THR A 73 15.74 -35.16 -16.61
C THR A 73 14.41 -34.42 -16.44
N LYS A 74 13.33 -34.86 -17.10
CA LYS A 74 11.98 -34.25 -16.99
C LYS A 74 11.50 -34.10 -15.54
N ASP A 75 11.89 -35.02 -14.66
CA ASP A 75 11.56 -34.95 -13.23
C ASP A 75 12.33 -33.86 -12.48
N ILE A 76 13.58 -33.60 -12.88
CA ILE A 76 14.44 -32.56 -12.31
C ILE A 76 13.99 -31.18 -12.80
N GLU A 77 13.67 -31.06 -14.09
CA GLU A 77 13.07 -29.86 -14.68
C GLU A 77 11.78 -29.48 -13.95
N LYS A 78 10.89 -30.46 -13.72
CA LYS A 78 9.63 -30.25 -12.99
C LYS A 78 9.87 -29.85 -11.54
N LYS A 79 10.83 -30.45 -10.84
CA LYS A 79 11.18 -30.09 -9.45
C LYS A 79 11.86 -28.71 -9.31
N LEU A 80 12.62 -28.28 -10.31
CA LEU A 80 13.27 -26.96 -10.33
C LEU A 80 12.29 -25.84 -10.65
N THR A 81 11.21 -26.16 -11.37
CA THR A 81 10.12 -25.21 -11.72
C THR A 81 8.97 -25.22 -10.70
N GLU A 82 8.63 -26.36 -10.10
CA GLU A 82 7.66 -26.44 -9.00
C GLU A 82 8.25 -25.86 -7.72
N GLY A 83 7.77 -24.66 -7.34
CA GLY A 83 8.14 -24.06 -6.06
C GLY A 83 7.79 -24.97 -4.89
N SER A 84 8.76 -25.26 -4.01
CA SER A 84 8.57 -26.11 -2.83
C SER A 84 7.48 -25.53 -1.92
N LYS A 85 6.29 -26.14 -1.93
CA LYS A 85 5.15 -25.78 -1.07
C LYS A 85 5.30 -26.45 0.29
N SER A 86 6.31 -26.06 1.06
CA SER A 86 6.41 -26.42 2.47
C SER A 86 6.64 -25.14 3.26
N SER A 87 5.60 -24.67 3.94
CA SER A 87 5.71 -23.53 4.83
C SER A 87 4.81 -23.75 6.04
N PHE A 88 5.32 -24.55 6.99
CA PHE A 88 4.81 -24.60 8.36
C PHE A 88 5.20 -23.32 9.15
N TRP A 89 6.06 -22.48 8.58
CA TRP A 89 6.48 -21.23 9.20
C TRP A 89 5.87 -20.02 8.47
N PRO A 90 5.35 -19.00 9.19
CA PRO A 90 4.95 -17.74 8.58
C PRO A 90 6.07 -17.12 7.74
N SER A 91 5.67 -16.60 6.57
CA SER A 91 6.59 -16.00 5.63
C SER A 91 7.31 -14.81 6.25
N MET A 92 8.51 -14.47 5.77
CA MET A 92 9.26 -13.33 6.30
C MET A 92 8.46 -12.02 6.22
N GLY A 93 7.60 -11.87 5.21
CA GLY A 93 6.68 -10.74 5.10
C GLY A 93 5.62 -10.71 6.22
N GLN A 94 5.02 -11.85 6.55
CA GLN A 94 4.08 -11.95 7.68
C GLN A 94 4.76 -11.61 9.01
N ARG A 95 6.01 -12.04 9.22
CA ARG A 95 6.78 -11.70 10.42
C ARG A 95 7.05 -10.20 10.51
N LEU A 96 7.48 -9.58 9.41
CA LEU A 96 7.72 -8.14 9.35
C LEU A 96 6.44 -7.33 9.52
N LEU A 97 5.29 -7.81 9.01
CA LEU A 97 4.00 -7.18 9.22
C LEU A 97 3.61 -7.19 10.70
N ILE A 98 3.72 -8.35 11.36
CA ILE A 98 3.42 -8.49 12.79
C ILE A 98 4.36 -7.61 13.63
N LEU A 99 5.66 -7.63 13.33
CA LEU A 99 6.65 -6.80 14.02
C LEU A 99 6.38 -5.30 13.78
N GLY A 100 6.06 -4.92 12.55
CA GLY A 100 5.73 -3.54 12.19
C GLY A 100 4.46 -3.05 12.87
N LEU A 101 3.42 -3.88 12.95
CA LEU A 101 2.19 -3.59 13.69
C LEU A 101 2.45 -3.48 15.20
N GLY A 102 3.27 -4.35 15.77
CA GLY A 102 3.69 -4.26 17.18
C GLY A 102 4.46 -2.98 17.46
N PHE A 103 5.45 -2.66 16.63
CA PHE A 103 6.22 -1.42 16.73
C PHE A 103 5.35 -0.17 16.55
N ALA A 104 4.43 -0.21 15.59
CA ALA A 104 3.49 0.89 15.35
C ALA A 104 2.54 1.09 16.54
N LYS A 105 2.07 -0.01 17.14
CA LYS A 105 1.32 0.02 18.39
C LYS A 105 2.11 0.70 19.50
N ASP A 106 3.35 0.31 19.72
CA ASP A 106 4.14 0.85 20.83
C ASP A 106 4.57 2.31 20.64
N LYS A 107 4.75 2.77 19.40
CA LYS A 107 5.23 4.13 19.11
C LYS A 107 4.15 5.14 18.76
N PHE A 108 3.08 4.71 18.09
CA PHE A 108 2.05 5.62 17.58
C PHE A 108 0.71 5.47 18.29
N LEU A 109 0.35 4.28 18.80
CA LEU A 109 -0.91 4.14 19.56
C LEU A 109 -0.93 4.80 20.95
N PRO A 110 0.15 4.91 21.76
CA PRO A 110 0.05 5.63 23.04
C PRO A 110 -0.28 7.12 22.84
N ASN A 111 0.19 7.73 21.75
CA ASN A 111 -0.09 9.13 21.44
C ASN A 111 -1.44 9.34 20.75
N LEU A 112 -2.04 8.31 20.13
CA LEU A 112 -3.35 8.42 19.49
C LEU A 112 -4.52 8.40 20.50
N PHE A 113 -4.35 7.72 21.63
CA PHE A 113 -5.35 7.73 22.72
C PHE A 113 -5.04 8.76 23.83
N ALA A 114 -3.86 9.37 23.82
CA ALA A 114 -3.47 10.44 24.75
C ALA A 114 -3.70 11.86 24.19
N SER A 115 -4.10 12.02 22.92
CA SER A 115 -4.30 13.32 22.28
C SER A 115 -5.76 13.78 22.28
N GLN A 116 -6.25 14.13 23.46
CA GLN A 116 -7.17 15.25 23.66
C GLN A 116 -6.74 15.93 24.97
N PRO A 117 -5.77 16.86 24.91
CA PRO A 117 -5.88 18.03 25.77
C PRO A 117 -5.19 19.26 25.18
N GLU A 118 -5.63 19.81 24.06
CA GLU A 118 -5.13 21.12 23.60
C GLU A 118 -6.29 21.86 22.94
N ASP A 119 -7.17 22.46 23.74
CA ASP A 119 -8.04 23.60 23.37
C ASP A 119 -8.85 24.11 24.59
N ALA A 120 -8.31 23.96 25.81
CA ALA A 120 -8.90 24.57 27.00
C ALA A 120 -7.80 25.21 27.85
N LYS A 121 -7.83 26.56 27.88
CA LYS A 121 -7.02 27.50 28.69
C LYS A 121 -5.66 27.81 28.01
N VAL A 122 -5.25 29.04 27.74
CA VAL A 122 -5.43 30.33 28.43
C VAL A 122 -5.17 31.45 27.42
N GLU A 123 -6.09 32.41 27.27
CA GLU A 123 -5.76 33.81 26.98
C GLU A 123 -6.56 34.68 27.96
N GLU A 124 -6.09 34.71 29.21
CA GLU A 124 -6.15 35.93 30.02
C GLU A 124 -4.70 36.42 30.14
N GLU A 125 -4.50 37.70 29.81
CA GLU A 125 -3.47 38.65 30.29
C GLU A 125 -2.74 39.40 29.15
N ASN A 126 -3.40 40.43 28.59
CA ASN A 126 -3.03 41.86 28.70
C ASN A 126 -4.01 42.75 27.93
#